data_AF-A0A959HYZ2-F1
#
_entry.id   AF-A0A959HYZ2-F1
#
_cell.length_a   1.000
_cell.length_b   1.000
_cell.length_c   1.000
_cell.angle_alpha   90.00
_cell.angle_beta   90.00
_cell.angle_gamma   90.00
#
_symmetry.space_group_name_H-M   'P 1'
#
loop_
_entity.id
_entity.type
_entity.pdbx_description
1 polymer ?
#
loop_
_entity_poly.entity_id
_entity_poly.type
_entity_poly.pdbx_seq_one_letter_code
_entity_poly.pdbx_strand_id
1 'polypeptide(L)'
;QSAVLSQQSFSCADLGANSVTLTVTDVNDNASTCTATVTVEDNIDPEIECTDITVDFNGEEALNLDAAEMATASDNCSIMSLEAGVLSVDCGQIGETIPVTVTATDPGGHSAACSSNVTITGLPCGWMSMPDGIGCTNGNNGEYDPDAETFTLMASGCYTPSATADESGYIKYALCGDGSITAHIAGLTLPGYAGIVMRESDAPGAKKVAMAYQGVNALARYVRYTDNGPAYPSYINTPGSRWLRIVRTGNTFRGYHSVNGITWTYAFAVTVPMNNCIQIGLIGWGTNANSAVTATFDHVVVDPPFGEVVPRQTGDNRLPETFTKQFPTAEIWPNPTGGPATLYLGGNPDTEINIEIRDEFGRLIRNLTVDQAQGPVVDLDLSGQSPGIYFIRVTGRDGRMTTLRLIVARP
;
A
#
# COMPACT_ATOMS: atom_id res chain seq x y z
N GLN A 1 -69.59 24.62 41.57
CA GLN A 1 -69.31 24.50 40.13
C GLN A 1 -67.82 24.32 39.90
N SER A 2 -67.44 23.37 39.05
CA SER A 2 -66.05 23.10 38.64
C SER A 2 -65.99 22.67 37.17
N ALA A 3 -64.82 22.81 36.55
CA ALA A 3 -64.50 22.28 35.23
C ALA A 3 -63.14 21.58 35.34
N VAL A 4 -63.07 20.31 34.92
CA VAL A 4 -61.88 19.46 35.07
C VAL A 4 -61.61 18.74 33.76
N LEU A 5 -60.37 18.78 33.29
CA LEU A 5 -59.89 18.03 32.14
C LEU A 5 -59.26 16.71 32.59
N SER A 6 -59.47 15.64 31.81
CA SER A 6 -58.86 14.32 32.08
C SER A 6 -57.34 14.31 31.93
N GLN A 7 -56.78 15.23 31.13
CA GLN A 7 -55.35 15.45 30.93
C GLN A 7 -55.12 16.92 30.59
N GLN A 8 -54.08 17.51 31.18
CA GLN A 8 -53.75 18.94 31.01
C GLN A 8 -52.29 19.16 30.59
N SER A 9 -51.46 18.13 30.69
CA SER A 9 -50.05 18.14 30.33
C SER A 9 -49.77 17.02 29.34
N PHE A 10 -48.97 17.34 28.33
CA PHE A 10 -48.52 16.40 27.32
C PHE A 10 -47.00 16.36 27.31
N SER A 11 -46.47 15.24 26.88
CA SER A 11 -45.05 14.94 26.77
C SER A 11 -44.79 14.15 25.49
N CYS A 12 -43.53 13.79 25.26
CA CYS A 12 -43.15 12.92 24.14
C CYS A 12 -43.77 11.51 24.20
N ALA A 13 -44.26 11.08 25.37
CA ALA A 13 -45.02 9.84 25.47
C ALA A 13 -46.43 9.93 24.86
N ASP A 14 -46.92 11.16 24.63
CA ASP A 14 -48.26 11.45 24.14
C ASP A 14 -48.26 11.84 22.65
N LEU A 15 -47.21 11.57 21.86
CA LEU A 15 -47.18 11.91 20.44
C LEU A 15 -48.36 11.28 19.68
N GLY A 16 -48.97 12.07 18.78
CA GLY A 16 -50.16 11.69 18.04
C GLY A 16 -51.48 12.14 18.68
N ALA A 17 -52.57 11.47 18.34
CA ALA A 17 -53.92 11.88 18.74
C ALA A 17 -54.29 11.36 20.15
N ASN A 18 -54.63 12.28 21.05
CA ASN A 18 -55.04 11.99 22.42
C ASN A 18 -56.49 12.47 22.67
N SER A 19 -57.30 11.66 23.34
CA SER A 19 -58.68 12.02 23.68
C SER A 19 -58.76 12.64 25.08
N VAL A 20 -59.05 13.94 25.15
CA VAL A 20 -59.25 14.66 26.41
C VAL A 20 -60.73 14.84 26.69
N THR A 21 -61.17 14.45 27.89
CA THR A 21 -62.54 14.65 28.36
C THR A 21 -62.61 15.87 29.28
N LEU A 22 -63.47 16.82 28.95
CA LEU A 22 -63.87 17.91 29.84
C LEU A 22 -65.11 17.50 30.63
N THR A 23 -65.03 17.50 31.96
CA THR A 23 -66.17 17.30 32.86
C THR A 23 -66.52 18.63 33.54
N VAL A 24 -67.77 19.07 33.39
CA VAL A 24 -68.30 20.28 34.04
C VAL A 24 -69.35 19.87 35.05
N THR A 25 -69.21 20.31 36.31
CA THR A 25 -70.16 20.05 37.40
C THR A 25 -70.77 21.36 37.88
N ASP A 26 -72.09 21.46 37.99
CA ASP A 26 -72.79 22.68 38.42
C ASP A 26 -72.77 22.88 39.97
N VAL A 27 -73.63 23.74 40.52
CA VAL A 27 -73.73 23.97 41.99
C VAL A 27 -74.65 22.98 42.70
N ASN A 28 -75.35 22.14 41.94
CA ASN A 28 -76.27 21.11 42.39
C ASN A 28 -75.72 19.70 42.16
N ASP A 29 -74.41 19.58 41.88
CA ASP A 29 -73.68 18.34 41.59
C ASP A 29 -74.11 17.61 40.29
N ASN A 30 -74.82 18.27 39.37
CA ASN A 30 -75.05 17.69 38.04
C ASN A 30 -73.78 17.80 37.19
N ALA A 31 -73.38 16.71 36.53
CA ALA A 31 -72.20 16.67 35.68
C ALA A 31 -72.53 16.40 34.20
N SER A 32 -71.78 17.03 33.29
CA SER A 32 -71.81 16.76 31.85
C SER A 32 -70.39 16.64 31.31
N THR A 33 -70.20 15.86 30.24
CA THR A 33 -68.88 15.61 29.63
C THR A 33 -68.86 15.90 28.13
N CYS A 34 -67.69 16.32 27.63
CA CYS A 34 -67.41 16.49 26.21
C CYS A 34 -66.00 15.98 25.91
N THR A 35 -65.80 15.28 24.79
CA THR A 35 -64.48 14.80 24.35
C THR A 35 -63.93 15.67 23.24
N ALA A 36 -62.64 16.03 23.34
CA ALA A 36 -61.87 16.70 22.31
C ALA A 36 -60.64 15.85 21.97
N THR A 37 -60.26 15.82 20.69
CA THR A 37 -59.00 15.21 20.27
C THR A 37 -57.92 16.29 20.27
N VAL A 38 -56.86 16.07 21.04
CA VAL A 38 -55.65 16.88 21.05
C VAL A 38 -54.57 16.10 20.32
N THR A 39 -54.08 16.63 19.20
CA THR A 39 -52.94 16.07 18.49
C THR A 39 -51.66 16.72 19.02
N VAL A 40 -50.75 15.91 19.54
CA VAL A 40 -49.42 16.34 19.96
C VAL A 40 -48.45 15.99 18.84
N GLU A 41 -47.69 16.96 18.38
CA GLU A 41 -46.70 16.82 17.32
C GLU A 41 -45.34 17.24 17.85
N ASP A 42 -44.32 16.46 17.50
CA ASP A 42 -42.95 16.96 17.55
C ASP A 42 -42.71 17.79 16.28
N ASN A 43 -42.08 18.94 16.42
CA ASN A 43 -41.79 19.87 15.31
C ASN A 43 -40.40 20.50 15.48
N ILE A 44 -39.56 19.89 16.30
CA ILE A 44 -38.22 20.37 16.63
C ILE A 44 -37.24 19.41 15.96
N ASP A 45 -36.33 19.96 15.16
CA ASP A 45 -35.26 19.16 14.57
C ASP A 45 -34.28 18.69 15.65
N PRO A 46 -33.70 17.48 15.53
CA PRO A 46 -32.63 17.03 16.40
C PRO A 46 -31.44 18.00 16.46
N GLU A 47 -30.73 17.99 17.58
CA GLU A 47 -29.40 18.58 17.70
C GLU A 47 -28.34 17.48 17.52
N ILE A 48 -27.40 17.69 16.59
CA ILE A 48 -26.34 16.73 16.26
C ILE A 48 -24.97 17.41 16.34
N GLU A 49 -24.02 16.75 16.99
CA GLU A 49 -22.63 17.16 17.10
C GLU A 49 -21.72 16.08 16.49
N CYS A 50 -20.93 16.45 15.49
CA CYS A 50 -19.96 15.55 14.86
C CYS A 50 -18.59 15.65 15.55
N THR A 51 -17.89 14.52 15.59
CA THR A 51 -16.50 14.41 16.03
C THR A 51 -15.67 13.80 14.91
N ASP A 52 -14.51 14.38 14.63
CA ASP A 52 -13.56 13.86 13.65
C ASP A 52 -12.94 12.55 14.16
N ILE A 53 -12.72 11.60 13.25
CA ILE A 53 -12.14 10.29 13.60
C ILE A 53 -10.88 10.01 12.77
N THR A 54 -10.06 9.09 13.26
CA THR A 54 -8.91 8.55 12.52
C THR A 54 -9.06 7.04 12.43
N VAL A 55 -8.90 6.51 11.23
CA VAL A 55 -8.90 5.07 10.96
C VAL A 55 -7.50 4.67 10.51
N ASP A 56 -6.98 3.59 11.08
CA ASP A 56 -5.61 3.16 10.90
C ASP A 56 -5.54 1.76 10.28
N PHE A 57 -4.94 1.66 9.09
CA PHE A 57 -4.78 0.42 8.34
C PHE A 57 -3.48 -0.30 8.68
N ASN A 58 -3.57 -1.59 9.01
CA ASN A 58 -2.42 -2.47 9.22
C ASN A 58 -2.62 -3.81 8.49
N GLY A 59 -2.86 -3.73 7.18
CA GLY A 59 -3.01 -4.89 6.30
C GLY A 59 -4.45 -5.30 6.01
N GLU A 60 -5.43 -4.58 6.56
CA GLU A 60 -6.82 -4.64 6.11
C GLU A 60 -6.98 -4.05 4.71
N GLU A 61 -7.91 -4.58 3.91
CA GLU A 61 -8.26 -3.99 2.60
C GLU A 61 -9.30 -2.87 2.75
N ALA A 62 -10.21 -3.01 3.71
CA ALA A 62 -11.25 -2.03 4.03
C ALA A 62 -11.60 -2.06 5.52
N LEU A 63 -12.03 -0.91 6.04
CA LEU A 63 -12.54 -0.73 7.39
C LEU A 63 -13.95 -0.14 7.33
N ASN A 64 -14.85 -0.64 8.17
CA ASN A 64 -16.20 -0.08 8.29
C ASN A 64 -16.20 1.14 9.21
N LEU A 65 -17.04 2.12 8.89
CA LEU A 65 -17.28 3.29 9.72
C LEU A 65 -18.55 3.10 10.55
N ASP A 66 -18.51 3.51 11.82
CA ASP A 66 -19.68 3.55 12.68
C ASP A 66 -20.09 5.01 12.92
N ALA A 67 -21.34 5.34 12.55
CA ALA A 67 -21.89 6.68 12.78
C ALA A 67 -21.85 7.09 14.27
N ALA A 68 -21.93 6.13 15.19
CA ALA A 68 -21.86 6.38 16.62
C ALA A 68 -20.46 6.81 17.11
N GLU A 69 -19.39 6.50 16.36
CA GLU A 69 -18.04 7.00 16.63
C GLU A 69 -17.83 8.41 16.08
N MET A 70 -18.67 8.82 15.14
CA MET A 70 -18.52 10.05 14.36
C MET A 70 -19.44 11.17 14.82
N ALA A 71 -20.52 10.86 15.54
CA ALA A 71 -21.46 11.86 16.02
C ALA A 71 -22.23 11.40 17.25
N THR A 72 -22.70 12.39 18.01
CA THR A 72 -23.74 12.23 19.02
C THR A 72 -24.93 13.11 18.67
N ALA A 73 -26.14 12.61 18.90
CA ALA A 73 -27.37 13.35 18.63
C ALA A 73 -28.31 13.31 19.84
N SER A 74 -29.07 14.39 20.01
CA SER A 74 -30.10 14.50 21.04
C SER A 74 -31.30 15.26 20.51
N ASP A 75 -32.44 15.03 21.14
CA ASP A 75 -33.72 15.62 20.76
C ASP A 75 -34.60 15.78 22.00
N ASN A 76 -35.59 16.68 21.99
CA ASN A 76 -36.51 16.85 23.12
C ASN A 76 -37.34 15.59 23.41
N CYS A 77 -37.56 14.75 22.40
CA CYS A 77 -38.25 13.49 22.53
C CYS A 77 -37.29 12.31 22.44
N SER A 78 -36.76 12.00 21.26
CA SER A 78 -35.83 10.88 21.08
C SER A 78 -35.21 10.89 19.69
N ILE A 79 -34.07 10.22 19.55
CA ILE A 79 -33.48 9.92 18.24
C ILE A 79 -33.97 8.54 17.78
N MET A 80 -34.43 8.45 16.54
CA MET A 80 -34.81 7.21 15.88
C MET A 80 -33.63 6.53 15.19
N SER A 81 -32.82 7.31 14.46
CA SER A 81 -31.65 6.79 13.74
C SER A 81 -30.49 7.77 13.72
N LEU A 82 -29.29 7.21 13.59
CA LEU A 82 -28.04 7.91 13.37
C LEU A 82 -27.29 7.18 12.26
N GLU A 83 -27.13 7.80 11.10
CA GLU A 83 -26.66 7.14 9.88
C GLU A 83 -25.52 7.94 9.23
N ALA A 84 -24.44 7.25 8.85
CA ALA A 84 -23.33 7.82 8.10
C ALA A 84 -23.56 7.65 6.58
N GLY A 85 -23.25 8.69 5.80
CA GLY A 85 -23.36 8.67 4.34
C GLY A 85 -22.32 7.80 3.64
N VAL A 86 -21.25 7.41 4.35
CA VAL A 86 -20.22 6.47 3.90
C VAL A 86 -20.07 5.42 4.99
N LEU A 87 -20.07 4.14 4.60
CA LEU A 87 -20.06 3.01 5.54
C LEU A 87 -18.71 2.29 5.61
N SER A 88 -17.82 2.54 4.66
CA SER A 88 -16.49 1.94 4.63
C SER A 88 -15.49 2.80 3.87
N VAL A 89 -14.23 2.68 4.24
CA VAL A 89 -13.07 3.22 3.51
C VAL A 89 -12.08 2.10 3.21
N ASP A 90 -11.23 2.29 2.22
CA ASP A 90 -10.23 1.30 1.80
C ASP A 90 -8.78 1.81 1.90
N CYS A 91 -7.83 0.87 1.90
CA CYS A 91 -6.39 1.17 2.04
C CYS A 91 -5.82 1.98 0.86
N GLY A 92 -6.55 2.12 -0.25
CA GLY A 92 -6.18 2.97 -1.39
C GLY A 92 -6.32 4.46 -1.09
N GLN A 93 -6.99 4.80 0.01
CA GLN A 93 -7.29 6.16 0.44
C GLN A 93 -6.36 6.66 1.55
N ILE A 94 -5.26 5.95 1.83
CA ILE A 94 -4.29 6.34 2.87
C ILE A 94 -3.69 7.71 2.53
N GLY A 95 -3.67 8.60 3.53
CA GLY A 95 -3.28 9.99 3.39
C GLY A 95 -4.44 10.93 3.04
N GLU A 96 -5.62 10.41 2.72
CA GLU A 96 -6.81 11.22 2.48
C GLU A 96 -7.50 11.60 3.80
N THR A 97 -8.19 12.75 3.77
CA THR A 97 -9.18 13.13 4.78
C THR A 97 -10.52 13.32 4.10
N ILE A 98 -11.49 12.48 4.44
CA ILE A 98 -12.78 12.42 3.78
C ILE A 98 -13.84 13.05 4.69
N PRO A 99 -14.59 14.08 4.23
CA PRO A 99 -15.73 14.58 4.97
C PRO A 99 -16.91 13.61 4.82
N VAL A 100 -17.34 13.02 5.92
CA VAL A 100 -18.48 12.10 5.96
C VAL A 100 -19.64 12.79 6.67
N THR A 101 -20.78 12.87 5.97
CA THR A 101 -22.01 13.41 6.54
C THR A 101 -22.68 12.37 7.42
N VAL A 102 -23.02 12.74 8.65
CA VAL A 102 -23.83 11.93 9.58
C VAL A 102 -25.18 12.61 9.75
N THR A 103 -26.26 11.84 9.63
CA THR A 103 -27.65 12.33 9.73
C THR A 103 -28.34 11.67 10.91
N ALA A 104 -28.92 12.49 11.78
CA ALA A 104 -29.81 12.04 12.84
C ALA A 104 -31.27 12.31 12.44
N THR A 105 -32.15 11.34 12.68
CA THR A 105 -33.59 11.46 12.41
C THR A 105 -34.38 11.14 13.68
N ASP A 106 -35.38 11.94 14.00
CA ASP A 106 -36.32 11.69 15.11
C ASP A 106 -37.50 10.78 14.68
N PRO A 107 -38.39 10.36 15.59
CA PRO A 107 -39.62 9.68 15.22
C PRO A 107 -40.68 10.53 14.51
N GLY A 108 -40.59 11.85 14.58
CA GLY A 108 -41.45 12.80 13.87
C GLY A 108 -41.13 12.93 12.38
N GLY A 109 -39.97 12.42 11.94
CA GLY A 109 -39.44 12.56 10.58
C GLY A 109 -38.57 13.81 10.37
N HIS A 110 -38.26 14.56 11.42
CA HIS A 110 -37.30 15.68 11.40
C HIS A 110 -35.87 15.15 11.42
N SER A 111 -34.98 15.88 10.76
CA SER A 111 -33.59 15.44 10.61
C SER A 111 -32.62 16.60 10.67
N ALA A 112 -31.48 16.35 11.29
CA ALA A 112 -30.32 17.24 11.27
C ALA A 112 -29.09 16.47 10.82
N ALA A 113 -28.13 17.17 10.20
CA ALA A 113 -26.91 16.58 9.71
C ALA A 113 -25.68 17.42 10.07
N CYS A 114 -24.56 16.75 10.30
CA CYS A 114 -23.24 17.36 10.47
C CYS A 114 -22.19 16.60 9.64
N SER A 115 -20.99 17.14 9.55
CA SER A 115 -19.86 16.51 8.85
C SER A 115 -18.75 16.17 9.84
N SER A 116 -18.29 14.93 9.81
CA SER A 116 -17.10 14.44 10.51
C SER A 116 -15.98 14.25 9.48
N ASN A 117 -14.77 14.73 9.77
CA ASN A 117 -13.60 14.45 8.95
C ASN A 117 -13.01 13.10 9.37
N VAL A 118 -12.94 12.17 8.43
CA VAL A 118 -12.30 10.87 8.61
C VAL A 118 -10.90 10.94 8.04
N THR A 119 -9.89 10.91 8.91
CA THR A 119 -8.47 10.87 8.50
C THR A 119 -8.03 9.43 8.34
N ILE A 120 -7.47 9.08 7.19
CA ILE A 120 -7.09 7.71 6.86
C ILE A 120 -5.56 7.57 6.96
N THR A 121 -5.10 6.78 7.92
CA THR A 121 -3.68 6.51 8.19
C THR A 121 -3.37 5.02 8.06
N GLY A 122 -2.09 4.68 8.22
CA GLY A 122 -1.63 3.29 8.24
C GLY A 122 -0.75 2.93 7.06
N LEU A 123 -0.63 1.63 6.78
CA LEU A 123 0.26 1.09 5.76
C LEU A 123 -0.45 0.86 4.42
N PRO A 124 0.22 1.09 3.26
CA PRO A 124 -0.36 0.89 1.94
C PRO A 124 -0.93 -0.52 1.74
N CYS A 125 -1.89 -0.66 0.83
CA CYS A 125 -2.53 -1.93 0.54
C CYS A 125 -1.53 -3.10 0.39
N GLY A 126 -1.84 -4.20 1.06
CA GLY A 126 -1.02 -5.42 1.09
C GLY A 126 0.17 -5.39 2.07
N TRP A 127 0.49 -4.23 2.64
CA TRP A 127 1.52 -4.10 3.67
C TRP A 127 0.96 -4.23 5.07
N MET A 128 1.73 -4.83 5.97
CA MET A 128 1.38 -5.03 7.37
C MET A 128 2.62 -4.93 8.25
N SER A 129 2.54 -4.16 9.33
CA SER A 129 3.52 -4.13 10.40
C SER A 129 3.20 -5.27 11.37
N MET A 130 4.22 -6.06 11.72
CA MET A 130 4.09 -7.06 12.78
C MET A 130 4.52 -6.45 14.11
N PRO A 131 3.65 -6.33 15.12
CA PRO A 131 3.99 -5.67 16.39
C PRO A 131 5.18 -6.28 17.12
N ASP A 132 5.43 -7.58 16.96
CA ASP A 132 6.58 -8.28 17.57
C ASP A 132 7.73 -8.54 16.57
N GLY A 133 7.61 -8.00 15.36
CA GLY A 133 8.50 -8.33 14.25
C GLY A 133 8.60 -9.84 14.05
N ILE A 134 9.75 -10.29 13.57
CA ILE A 134 10.09 -11.70 13.53
C ILE A 134 10.89 -11.98 14.79
N GLY A 135 10.31 -12.64 15.79
CA GLY A 135 11.04 -13.13 16.96
C GLY A 135 11.66 -12.06 17.87
N CYS A 136 11.21 -10.81 17.81
CA CYS A 136 11.73 -9.76 18.68
C CYS A 136 11.09 -9.80 20.06
N THR A 137 11.82 -9.29 21.07
CA THR A 137 11.36 -9.32 22.48
C THR A 137 10.76 -8.00 22.95
N ASN A 138 11.15 -6.87 22.35
CA ASN A 138 10.69 -5.53 22.74
C ASN A 138 9.95 -4.81 21.60
N GLY A 139 9.36 -5.60 20.71
CA GLY A 139 8.47 -5.14 19.67
C GLY A 139 9.13 -4.49 18.45
N ASN A 140 8.27 -4.21 17.50
CA ASN A 140 8.51 -3.63 16.21
C ASN A 140 7.33 -2.70 15.89
N ASN A 141 7.61 -1.53 15.36
CA ASN A 141 6.59 -0.64 14.84
C ASN A 141 6.97 -0.24 13.41
N GLY A 142 5.98 -0.23 12.54
CA GLY A 142 6.12 0.01 11.12
C GLY A 142 5.10 1.04 10.69
N GLU A 143 5.57 2.15 10.17
CA GLU A 143 4.74 3.30 9.81
C GLU A 143 4.99 3.66 8.35
N TYR A 144 4.01 4.34 7.74
CA TYR A 144 4.11 4.85 6.38
C TYR A 144 3.67 6.32 6.35
N ASP A 145 4.48 7.13 5.69
CA ASP A 145 4.18 8.53 5.38
C ASP A 145 3.75 8.62 3.90
N PRO A 146 2.46 8.88 3.61
CA PRO A 146 1.96 8.97 2.25
C PRO A 146 2.44 10.21 1.49
N ASP A 147 2.76 11.31 2.17
CA ASP A 147 3.26 12.53 1.53
C ASP A 147 4.72 12.38 1.10
N ALA A 148 5.52 11.70 1.93
CA ALA A 148 6.91 11.42 1.65
C ALA A 148 7.13 10.13 0.85
N GLU A 149 6.10 9.29 0.70
CA GLU A 149 6.15 7.92 0.16
C GLU A 149 7.24 7.06 0.85
N THR A 150 7.33 7.17 2.18
CA THR A 150 8.38 6.50 2.96
C THR A 150 7.83 5.56 4.01
N PHE A 151 8.49 4.41 4.17
CA PHE A 151 8.28 3.49 5.28
C PHE A 151 9.29 3.76 6.38
N THR A 152 8.83 3.80 7.63
CA THR A 152 9.69 3.85 8.81
C THR A 152 9.53 2.56 9.62
N LEU A 153 10.64 1.87 9.83
CA LEU A 153 10.73 0.66 10.63
C LEU A 153 11.50 0.94 11.91
N MET A 154 10.83 0.81 13.05
CA MET A 154 11.41 0.92 14.38
C MET A 154 11.42 -0.46 15.03
N ALA A 155 12.59 -0.96 15.39
CA ALA A 155 12.73 -2.30 15.97
C ALA A 155 13.56 -2.25 17.24
N SER A 156 13.06 -2.82 18.33
CA SER A 156 13.73 -2.87 19.63
C SER A 156 13.77 -4.30 20.15
N GLY A 157 14.87 -4.72 20.78
CA GLY A 157 14.99 -6.14 21.16
C GLY A 157 15.04 -7.09 19.97
N CYS A 158 15.42 -6.57 18.80
CA CYS A 158 15.63 -7.31 17.56
C CYS A 158 17.12 -7.28 17.23
N TYR A 159 17.79 -8.42 17.29
CA TYR A 159 19.20 -8.56 16.95
C TYR A 159 19.43 -9.99 16.48
N THR A 160 20.26 -10.20 15.47
CA THR A 160 20.47 -11.57 14.97
C THR A 160 21.66 -12.26 15.66
N PRO A 161 21.47 -13.06 16.73
CA PRO A 161 22.49 -14.04 17.11
C PRO A 161 21.94 -15.42 17.49
N SER A 162 21.09 -16.01 16.63
CA SER A 162 20.87 -17.45 16.65
C SER A 162 21.05 -18.03 15.24
N ALA A 163 21.65 -19.22 15.13
CA ALA A 163 21.81 -19.87 13.83
C ALA A 163 20.44 -20.19 13.22
N THR A 164 19.46 -20.56 14.04
CA THR A 164 18.24 -21.26 13.62
C THR A 164 16.98 -20.42 13.65
N ALA A 165 17.01 -19.23 14.24
CA ALA A 165 15.89 -18.30 14.34
C ALA A 165 16.33 -16.85 14.10
N ASP A 166 15.43 -16.07 13.52
CA ASP A 166 15.63 -14.64 13.26
C ASP A 166 15.04 -13.79 14.38
N GLU A 167 15.69 -12.66 14.66
CA GLU A 167 15.12 -11.57 15.44
C GLU A 167 15.29 -10.26 14.67
N SER A 168 14.24 -9.82 13.98
CA SER A 168 14.25 -8.62 13.14
C SER A 168 12.90 -7.93 13.11
N GLY A 169 12.89 -6.60 13.18
CA GLY A 169 11.71 -5.81 12.84
C GLY A 169 11.24 -6.13 11.42
N TYR A 170 9.94 -6.07 11.18
CA TYR A 170 9.34 -6.55 9.95
C TYR A 170 8.07 -5.79 9.56
N ILE A 171 8.11 -5.17 8.39
CA ILE A 171 6.92 -4.75 7.64
C ILE A 171 6.82 -5.70 6.45
N LYS A 172 5.72 -6.44 6.38
CA LYS A 172 5.55 -7.58 5.47
C LYS A 172 4.56 -7.31 4.37
N TYR A 173 4.69 -8.09 3.31
CA TYR A 173 3.84 -8.11 2.14
C TYR A 173 3.75 -9.55 1.61
N ALA A 174 2.55 -10.01 1.24
CA ALA A 174 2.35 -11.36 0.72
C ALA A 174 2.61 -11.43 -0.80
N LEU A 175 3.48 -12.35 -1.24
CA LEU A 175 3.79 -12.56 -2.66
C LEU A 175 3.50 -14.00 -3.07
N CYS A 176 2.64 -14.19 -4.06
CA CYS A 176 2.34 -15.49 -4.65
C CYS A 176 2.91 -15.61 -6.07
N GLY A 177 3.72 -16.64 -6.30
CA GLY A 177 4.37 -16.88 -7.59
C GLY A 177 5.70 -16.14 -7.73
N ASP A 178 5.98 -15.72 -8.97
CA ASP A 178 7.19 -14.97 -9.32
C ASP A 178 6.98 -13.48 -9.03
N GLY A 179 8.06 -12.77 -8.77
CA GLY A 179 7.99 -11.35 -8.47
C GLY A 179 9.28 -10.77 -7.92
N SER A 180 9.25 -9.51 -7.50
CA SER A 180 10.39 -8.83 -6.92
C SER A 180 10.00 -7.84 -5.83
N ILE A 181 10.96 -7.56 -4.96
CA ILE A 181 10.93 -6.42 -4.05
C ILE A 181 12.17 -5.57 -4.32
N THR A 182 11.96 -4.27 -4.43
CA THR A 182 12.98 -3.24 -4.55
C THR A 182 12.77 -2.21 -3.46
N ALA A 183 13.84 -1.75 -2.82
CA ALA A 183 13.77 -0.66 -1.87
C ALA A 183 15.10 0.11 -1.83
N HIS A 184 15.02 1.40 -1.53
CA HIS A 184 16.17 2.21 -1.18
C HIS A 184 16.17 2.53 0.31
N ILE A 185 17.33 2.39 0.94
CA ILE A 185 17.52 2.68 2.37
C ILE A 185 17.90 4.15 2.50
N ALA A 186 16.90 5.01 2.72
CA ALA A 186 17.05 6.45 2.92
C ALA A 186 17.83 6.77 4.21
N GLY A 187 17.46 6.08 5.30
CA GLY A 187 17.99 6.32 6.63
C GLY A 187 18.21 5.03 7.43
N LEU A 188 19.25 5.02 8.27
CA LEU A 188 19.51 3.93 9.19
C LEU A 188 20.27 4.44 10.42
N THR A 189 19.72 4.19 11.61
CA THR A 189 20.42 4.38 12.87
C THR A 189 21.55 3.37 13.00
N LEU A 190 22.79 3.86 13.18
CA LEU A 190 23.98 3.03 13.34
C LEU A 190 24.44 2.96 14.81
N PRO A 191 25.00 1.83 15.25
CA PRO A 191 25.21 0.59 14.48
C PRO A 191 23.92 -0.24 14.37
N GLY A 192 23.59 -0.67 13.16
CA GLY A 192 22.37 -1.40 12.86
C GLY A 192 22.36 -1.94 11.44
N TYR A 193 21.32 -2.71 11.12
CA TYR A 193 21.09 -3.31 9.82
C TYR A 193 19.71 -2.94 9.32
N ALA A 194 19.58 -2.72 8.02
CA ALA A 194 18.31 -2.55 7.33
C ALA A 194 18.34 -3.15 5.93
N GLY A 195 17.22 -3.66 5.44
CA GLY A 195 17.12 -4.11 4.06
C GLY A 195 15.84 -4.85 3.74
N ILE A 196 15.94 -5.81 2.83
CA ILE A 196 14.81 -6.53 2.25
C ILE A 196 14.94 -8.04 2.43
N VAL A 197 13.82 -8.73 2.59
CA VAL A 197 13.74 -10.18 2.73
C VAL A 197 12.67 -10.79 1.84
N MET A 198 12.90 -12.02 1.40
CA MET A 198 11.89 -12.97 0.95
C MET A 198 11.97 -14.20 1.85
N ARG A 199 10.89 -14.56 2.55
CA ARG A 199 10.81 -15.63 3.55
C ARG A 199 9.56 -16.48 3.37
N GLU A 200 9.64 -17.78 3.62
CA GLU A 200 8.51 -18.67 3.36
C GLU A 200 7.30 -18.43 4.29
N SER A 201 7.55 -18.02 5.53
CA SER A 201 6.50 -17.72 6.51
C SER A 201 6.98 -16.73 7.57
N ASP A 202 6.07 -16.30 8.44
CA ASP A 202 6.36 -15.42 9.58
C ASP A 202 7.12 -16.11 10.71
N ALA A 203 7.26 -17.44 10.67
CA ALA A 203 8.00 -18.19 11.69
C ALA A 203 9.46 -17.71 11.77
N PRO A 204 10.03 -17.49 12.98
CA PRO A 204 11.43 -17.05 13.13
C PRO A 204 12.45 -17.98 12.44
N GLY A 205 12.14 -19.28 12.40
CA GLY A 205 12.96 -20.31 11.75
C GLY A 205 12.74 -20.46 10.24
N ALA A 206 11.88 -19.68 9.59
CA ALA A 206 11.51 -19.89 8.20
C ALA A 206 12.71 -19.81 7.23
N LYS A 207 12.65 -20.60 6.15
CA LYS A 207 13.50 -20.42 4.97
C LYS A 207 13.46 -18.96 4.50
N LYS A 208 14.61 -18.39 4.12
CA LYS A 208 14.69 -17.01 3.68
C LYS A 208 15.85 -16.71 2.73
N VAL A 209 15.71 -15.62 2.00
CA VAL A 209 16.76 -14.92 1.26
C VAL A 209 16.65 -13.44 1.59
N ALA A 210 17.68 -12.86 2.20
CA ALA A 210 17.68 -11.46 2.61
C ALA A 210 18.95 -10.73 2.16
N MET A 211 18.82 -9.43 1.97
CA MET A 211 19.92 -8.47 1.77
C MET A 211 19.77 -7.35 2.78
N ALA A 212 20.84 -7.01 3.48
CA ALA A 212 20.84 -5.90 4.44
C ALA A 212 22.12 -5.07 4.37
N TYR A 213 21.96 -3.77 4.48
CA TYR A 213 23.01 -2.78 4.64
C TYR A 213 23.32 -2.56 6.12
N GLN A 214 24.61 -2.43 6.45
CA GLN A 214 25.11 -2.34 7.82
C GLN A 214 25.94 -1.07 8.12
N GLY A 215 25.71 0.01 7.36
CA GLY A 215 26.37 1.29 7.61
C GLY A 215 27.76 1.48 7.01
N VAL A 216 28.44 0.42 6.55
CA VAL A 216 29.79 0.49 5.97
C VAL A 216 30.00 -0.50 4.82
N ASN A 217 30.39 0.02 3.65
CA ASN A 217 31.00 -0.60 2.46
C ASN A 217 30.54 -2.01 2.00
N ALA A 218 29.55 -2.62 2.61
CA ALA A 218 29.16 -3.99 2.34
C ALA A 218 27.69 -4.24 2.63
N LEU A 219 27.13 -5.14 1.83
CA LEU A 219 25.83 -5.72 2.01
C LEU A 219 25.98 -7.13 2.58
N ALA A 220 25.22 -7.43 3.62
CA ALA A 220 25.09 -8.76 4.17
C ALA A 220 23.95 -9.49 3.44
N ARG A 221 24.28 -10.62 2.83
CA ARG A 221 23.32 -11.60 2.32
C ARG A 221 23.09 -12.67 3.37
N TYR A 222 21.84 -12.97 3.71
CA TYR A 222 21.49 -14.09 4.57
C TYR A 222 20.61 -15.08 3.82
N VAL A 223 20.99 -16.36 3.82
CA VAL A 223 20.17 -17.44 3.23
C VAL A 223 19.92 -18.53 4.26
N ARG A 224 18.67 -18.95 4.42
CA ARG A 224 18.30 -20.17 5.15
C ARG A 224 17.60 -21.13 4.19
N TYR A 225 18.18 -22.31 3.98
CA TYR A 225 17.71 -23.30 3.01
C TYR A 225 16.62 -24.24 3.55
N THR A 226 16.57 -24.44 4.87
CA THR A 226 15.62 -25.33 5.54
C THR A 226 15.07 -24.65 6.78
N ASP A 227 13.80 -24.91 7.11
CA ASP A 227 13.21 -24.34 8.32
C ASP A 227 13.97 -24.78 9.57
N ASN A 228 14.17 -23.84 10.49
CA ASN A 228 14.97 -23.98 11.70
C ASN A 228 16.43 -24.39 11.44
N GLY A 229 16.89 -24.34 10.18
CA GLY A 229 18.28 -24.56 9.82
C GLY A 229 19.16 -23.32 10.04
N PRO A 230 20.49 -23.46 9.97
CA PRO A 230 21.41 -22.33 10.05
C PRO A 230 21.13 -21.31 8.93
N ALA A 231 21.13 -20.03 9.27
CA ALA A 231 21.24 -18.94 8.31
C ALA A 231 22.72 -18.74 7.92
N TYR A 232 23.00 -18.67 6.63
CA TYR A 232 24.35 -18.53 6.06
C TYR A 232 24.59 -17.06 5.64
N PRO A 233 25.31 -16.26 6.43
CA PRO A 233 25.70 -14.91 6.05
C PRO A 233 26.82 -14.93 4.99
N SER A 234 26.79 -13.95 4.08
CA SER A 234 27.86 -13.65 3.14
C SER A 234 27.93 -12.14 2.92
N TYR A 235 29.12 -11.57 2.90
CA TYR A 235 29.30 -10.13 2.73
C TYR A 235 29.76 -9.81 1.31
N ILE A 236 29.16 -8.78 0.72
CA ILE A 236 29.45 -8.34 -0.65
C ILE A 236 29.95 -6.90 -0.55
N ASN A 237 31.21 -6.66 -0.92
CA ASN A 237 31.82 -5.33 -0.89
C ASN A 237 31.19 -4.43 -1.95
N THR A 238 30.45 -3.42 -1.51
CA THR A 238 29.48 -2.64 -2.29
C THR A 238 29.42 -1.20 -1.77
N PRO A 239 30.53 -0.46 -1.83
CA PRO A 239 30.61 0.89 -1.27
C PRO A 239 29.51 1.79 -1.83
N GLY A 240 28.77 2.43 -0.92
CA GLY A 240 27.69 3.36 -1.26
C GLY A 240 26.39 2.72 -1.76
N SER A 241 26.30 1.39 -1.89
CA SER A 241 25.08 0.74 -2.37
C SER A 241 24.01 0.71 -1.26
N ARG A 242 22.89 1.38 -1.52
CA ARG A 242 21.72 1.45 -0.62
C ARG A 242 20.42 1.04 -1.28
N TRP A 243 20.43 0.86 -2.60
CA TRP A 243 19.34 0.26 -3.34
C TRP A 243 19.51 -1.24 -3.35
N LEU A 244 18.47 -1.96 -2.96
CA LEU A 244 18.44 -3.40 -2.90
C LEU A 244 17.28 -3.92 -3.75
N ARG A 245 17.51 -5.02 -4.45
CA ARG A 245 16.46 -5.72 -5.18
C ARG A 245 16.64 -7.23 -5.08
N ILE A 246 15.57 -7.95 -4.78
CA ILE A 246 15.52 -9.40 -4.89
C ILE A 246 14.43 -9.77 -5.89
N VAL A 247 14.78 -10.62 -6.86
CA VAL A 247 13.85 -11.15 -7.88
C VAL A 247 13.71 -12.65 -7.68
N ARG A 248 12.47 -13.13 -7.60
CA ARG A 248 12.10 -14.55 -7.51
C ARG A 248 11.58 -15.06 -8.85
N THR A 249 12.11 -16.20 -9.28
CA THR A 249 11.60 -17.00 -10.39
C THR A 249 11.54 -18.46 -9.94
N GLY A 250 10.34 -18.97 -9.69
CA GLY A 250 10.10 -20.25 -9.02
C GLY A 250 10.79 -20.32 -7.66
N ASN A 251 11.80 -21.19 -7.55
CA ASN A 251 12.61 -21.36 -6.34
C ASN A 251 13.96 -20.64 -6.42
N THR A 252 14.23 -19.90 -7.50
CA THR A 252 15.48 -19.18 -7.70
C THR A 252 15.30 -17.71 -7.34
N PHE A 253 16.20 -17.21 -6.50
CA PHE A 253 16.25 -15.85 -6.02
C PHE A 253 17.53 -15.18 -6.53
N ARG A 254 17.40 -14.04 -7.20
CA ARG A 254 18.52 -13.23 -7.68
C ARG A 254 18.54 -11.90 -6.94
N GLY A 255 19.67 -11.59 -6.31
CA GLY A 255 19.89 -10.31 -5.63
C GLY A 255 20.67 -9.34 -6.50
N TYR A 256 20.28 -8.07 -6.44
CA TYR A 256 20.94 -6.95 -7.10
C TYR A 256 21.08 -5.78 -6.14
N HIS A 257 22.04 -4.92 -6.40
CA HIS A 257 22.20 -3.68 -5.66
C HIS A 257 22.54 -2.51 -6.57
N SER A 258 22.28 -1.29 -6.10
CA SER A 258 22.65 -0.08 -6.81
C SER A 258 23.07 1.06 -5.86
N VAL A 259 23.88 1.96 -6.39
CA VAL A 259 24.24 3.23 -5.73
C VAL A 259 23.27 4.36 -6.10
N ASN A 260 22.52 4.22 -7.20
CA ASN A 260 21.71 5.30 -7.78
C ASN A 260 20.27 4.88 -8.17
N GLY A 261 19.91 3.60 -8.00
CA GLY A 261 18.58 3.07 -8.34
C GLY A 261 18.35 2.82 -9.84
N ILE A 262 19.28 3.26 -10.70
CA ILE A 262 19.17 3.18 -12.16
C ILE A 262 20.03 2.03 -12.69
N THR A 263 21.32 2.03 -12.32
CA THR A 263 22.26 1.00 -12.76
C THR A 263 22.35 -0.10 -11.71
N TRP A 264 21.92 -1.30 -12.07
CA TRP A 264 21.85 -2.44 -11.16
C TRP A 264 23.02 -3.39 -11.39
N THR A 265 23.74 -3.70 -10.32
CA THR A 265 24.81 -4.69 -10.33
C THR A 265 24.30 -5.99 -9.73
N TYR A 266 24.59 -7.10 -10.40
CA TYR A 266 24.28 -8.45 -9.91
C TYR A 266 25.09 -8.76 -8.64
N ALA A 267 24.41 -9.24 -7.60
CA ALA A 267 25.01 -9.56 -6.32
C ALA A 267 25.13 -11.09 -6.12
N PHE A 268 24.06 -11.84 -6.37
CA PHE A 268 24.05 -13.30 -6.21
C PHE A 268 22.83 -13.97 -6.86
N ALA A 269 22.88 -15.30 -6.97
CA ALA A 269 21.75 -16.15 -7.24
C ALA A 269 21.79 -17.35 -6.30
N VAL A 270 20.62 -17.76 -5.80
CA VAL A 270 20.47 -18.92 -4.93
C VAL A 270 19.15 -19.63 -5.20
N THR A 271 19.12 -20.94 -5.05
CA THR A 271 17.90 -21.73 -5.15
C THR A 271 17.50 -22.22 -3.76
N VAL A 272 16.33 -21.79 -3.30
CA VAL A 272 15.73 -22.20 -2.04
C VAL A 272 14.30 -22.67 -2.35
N PRO A 273 13.98 -23.96 -2.19
CA PRO A 273 12.61 -24.41 -2.35
C PRO A 273 11.70 -23.69 -1.37
N MET A 274 10.68 -22.98 -1.85
CA MET A 274 9.66 -22.33 -1.02
C MET A 274 8.26 -22.56 -1.59
N ASN A 275 7.23 -22.42 -0.73
CA ASN A 275 5.83 -22.43 -1.15
C ASN A 275 5.52 -21.38 -2.23
N ASN A 276 4.43 -21.58 -2.99
CA ASN A 276 4.03 -20.63 -4.03
C ASN A 276 3.82 -19.22 -3.47
N CYS A 277 3.10 -19.13 -2.35
CA CYS A 277 2.94 -17.89 -1.60
C CYS A 277 3.97 -17.82 -0.47
N ILE A 278 4.66 -16.70 -0.40
CA ILE A 278 5.68 -16.38 0.59
C ILE A 278 5.42 -14.98 1.15
N GLN A 279 6.18 -14.60 2.17
CA GLN A 279 6.21 -13.25 2.70
C GLN A 279 7.48 -12.54 2.21
N ILE A 280 7.34 -11.30 1.78
CA ILE A 280 8.47 -10.42 1.46
C ILE A 280 8.35 -9.17 2.32
N GLY A 281 9.43 -8.39 2.45
CA GLY A 281 9.27 -7.13 3.16
C GLY A 281 10.55 -6.44 3.56
N LEU A 282 10.37 -5.40 4.37
CA LEU A 282 11.40 -4.54 4.93
C LEU A 282 11.81 -5.09 6.29
N ILE A 283 13.11 -5.19 6.53
CA ILE A 283 13.69 -5.73 7.75
C ILE A 283 14.69 -4.78 8.36
N GLY A 284 14.79 -4.81 9.70
CA GLY A 284 15.75 -4.03 10.45
C GLY A 284 16.08 -4.68 11.79
N TRP A 285 17.35 -4.62 12.19
CA TRP A 285 17.76 -5.11 13.51
C TRP A 285 19.00 -4.37 14.02
N GLY A 286 19.13 -4.36 15.34
CA GLY A 286 20.30 -3.81 16.02
C GLY A 286 21.44 -4.82 16.13
N THR A 287 22.55 -4.39 16.73
CA THR A 287 23.73 -5.26 16.93
C THR A 287 23.68 -6.10 18.20
N ASN A 288 22.77 -5.78 19.13
CA ASN A 288 22.57 -6.51 20.37
C ASN A 288 21.12 -6.37 20.87
N ALA A 289 20.74 -7.18 21.87
CA ALA A 289 19.38 -7.23 22.43
C ALA A 289 18.84 -5.88 22.94
N ASN A 290 19.72 -4.92 23.22
CA ASN A 290 19.35 -3.64 23.80
C ASN A 290 19.44 -2.48 22.79
N SER A 291 19.90 -2.74 21.57
CA SER A 291 19.98 -1.70 20.55
C SER A 291 18.65 -1.60 19.80
N ALA A 292 18.00 -0.45 19.92
CA ALA A 292 16.94 -0.04 19.01
C ALA A 292 17.53 0.39 17.67
N VAL A 293 16.83 0.06 16.59
CA VAL A 293 17.17 0.51 15.24
C VAL A 293 15.97 1.22 14.64
N THR A 294 16.24 2.30 13.92
CA THR A 294 15.26 2.96 13.05
C THR A 294 15.82 2.93 11.63
N ALA A 295 15.02 2.44 10.70
CA ALA A 295 15.34 2.39 9.29
C ALA A 295 14.22 3.07 8.50
N THR A 296 14.60 3.95 7.58
CA THR A 296 13.67 4.63 6.68
C THR A 296 13.94 4.13 5.26
N PHE A 297 12.87 3.74 4.58
CA PHE A 297 12.91 3.23 3.22
C PHE A 297 12.06 4.12 2.31
N ASP A 298 12.60 4.47 1.16
CA ASP A 298 11.87 5.14 0.08
C ASP A 298 11.94 4.27 -1.19
N HIS A 299 11.16 4.63 -2.22
CA HIS A 299 11.08 3.91 -3.49
C HIS A 299 10.87 2.39 -3.31
N VAL A 300 9.98 2.02 -2.38
CA VAL A 300 9.66 0.63 -2.10
C VAL A 300 8.67 0.14 -3.15
N VAL A 301 9.08 -0.82 -3.96
CA VAL A 301 8.29 -1.36 -5.08
C VAL A 301 8.22 -2.87 -4.98
N VAL A 302 7.00 -3.41 -5.04
CA VAL A 302 6.74 -4.84 -5.20
C VAL A 302 6.12 -5.08 -6.57
N ASP A 303 6.60 -6.11 -7.25
CA ASP A 303 6.13 -6.53 -8.56
C ASP A 303 5.80 -8.03 -8.51
N PRO A 304 4.58 -8.48 -8.85
CA PRO A 304 3.41 -7.65 -9.17
C PRO A 304 2.91 -6.85 -7.95
N PRO A 305 2.26 -5.69 -8.17
CA PRO A 305 1.65 -4.90 -7.10
C PRO A 305 0.42 -5.60 -6.52
N PHE A 306 -0.14 -5.01 -5.46
CA PHE A 306 -1.25 -5.60 -4.71
C PHE A 306 -2.50 -5.77 -5.58
N GLY A 307 -3.20 -6.88 -5.41
CA GLY A 307 -4.41 -7.20 -6.17
C GLY A 307 -4.17 -7.66 -7.62
N GLU A 308 -2.95 -7.56 -8.15
CA GLU A 308 -2.64 -8.07 -9.49
C GLU A 308 -2.30 -9.56 -9.48
N VAL A 309 -3.20 -10.37 -10.04
CA VAL A 309 -2.93 -11.77 -10.32
C VAL A 309 -2.28 -11.86 -11.70
N VAL A 310 -0.97 -12.05 -11.75
CA VAL A 310 -0.34 -12.52 -12.98
C VAL A 310 -0.84 -13.95 -13.22
N PRO A 311 -1.56 -14.25 -14.33
CA PRO A 311 -2.12 -15.58 -14.54
C PRO A 311 -1.01 -16.64 -14.50
N ARG A 312 -1.16 -17.60 -13.58
CA ARG A 312 -0.31 -18.80 -13.56
C ARG A 312 -0.55 -19.55 -14.86
N GLN A 313 0.41 -19.54 -15.79
CA GLN A 313 0.40 -20.40 -16.97
C GLN A 313 0.45 -21.86 -16.51
N THR A 314 -0.71 -22.49 -16.36
CA THR A 314 -0.80 -23.92 -16.06
C THR A 314 -0.61 -24.70 -17.34
N GLY A 315 0.54 -25.37 -17.48
CA GLY A 315 0.64 -26.56 -18.34
C GLY A 315 1.47 -26.46 -19.63
N ASP A 316 2.40 -25.53 -19.76
CA ASP A 316 3.51 -25.70 -20.71
C ASP A 316 4.83 -25.40 -19.98
N ASN A 317 5.85 -26.23 -20.20
CA ASN A 317 7.24 -25.89 -19.83
C ASN A 317 7.79 -24.80 -20.77
N ARG A 318 6.93 -23.88 -21.21
CA ARG A 318 7.25 -22.68 -21.94
C ARG A 318 6.80 -21.49 -21.11
N LEU A 319 7.78 -20.65 -20.86
CA LEU A 319 7.70 -19.38 -20.15
C LEU A 319 6.51 -18.54 -20.66
N PRO A 320 5.90 -17.68 -19.82
CA PRO A 320 5.28 -16.47 -20.32
C PRO A 320 6.36 -15.73 -21.14
N GLU A 321 6.14 -15.56 -22.44
CA GLU A 321 7.16 -15.02 -23.34
C GLU A 321 7.48 -13.56 -23.03
N THR A 322 8.54 -13.33 -22.27
CA THR A 322 9.56 -12.28 -22.44
C THR A 322 10.59 -12.47 -21.33
N PHE A 323 11.59 -13.34 -21.49
CA PHE A 323 12.99 -12.98 -21.79
C PHE A 323 13.74 -14.12 -22.52
N THR A 324 13.05 -14.89 -23.37
CA THR A 324 13.65 -15.92 -24.24
C THR A 324 13.55 -15.58 -25.72
N LYS A 325 13.41 -14.31 -26.08
CA LYS A 325 13.62 -13.93 -27.48
C LYS A 325 15.12 -13.83 -27.76
N GLN A 326 15.56 -14.65 -28.71
CA GLN A 326 16.89 -14.60 -29.29
C GLN A 326 17.07 -13.21 -29.92
N PHE A 327 18.20 -12.56 -29.64
CA PHE A 327 18.54 -11.25 -30.19
C PHE A 327 18.35 -11.23 -31.74
N PRO A 328 17.83 -10.14 -32.34
CA PRO A 328 17.53 -8.83 -31.77
C PRO A 328 16.05 -8.70 -31.43
N THR A 329 15.73 -8.62 -30.15
CA THR A 329 14.41 -8.17 -29.72
C THR A 329 14.59 -7.03 -28.76
N ALA A 330 13.80 -5.99 -28.92
CA ALA A 330 13.90 -4.80 -28.10
C ALA A 330 12.49 -4.28 -27.85
N GLU A 331 12.29 -3.62 -26.73
CA GLU A 331 11.02 -3.02 -26.31
C GLU A 331 11.29 -1.62 -25.79
N ILE A 332 10.31 -0.72 -25.90
CA ILE A 332 10.48 0.68 -25.47
C ILE A 332 9.33 1.13 -24.58
N TRP A 333 9.65 1.75 -23.45
CA TRP A 333 8.68 2.25 -22.49
C TRP A 333 9.16 3.55 -21.80
N PRO A 334 8.28 4.53 -21.54
CA PRO A 334 6.89 4.59 -21.98
C PRO A 334 6.79 4.88 -23.49
N ASN A 335 5.70 4.43 -24.11
CA ASN A 335 5.38 4.71 -25.52
C ASN A 335 3.85 4.72 -25.73
N PRO A 336 3.20 5.90 -25.89
CA PRO A 336 3.80 7.21 -26.14
C PRO A 336 4.61 7.77 -24.96
N THR A 337 5.58 8.66 -25.24
CA THR A 337 6.35 9.39 -24.21
C THR A 337 6.20 10.90 -24.38
N GLY A 338 6.10 11.63 -23.26
CA GLY A 338 6.21 13.10 -23.20
C GLY A 338 7.62 13.59 -22.85
N GLY A 339 8.59 12.67 -22.70
CA GLY A 339 9.93 12.97 -22.20
C GLY A 339 10.91 11.80 -22.45
N PRO A 340 11.71 11.38 -21.45
CA PRO A 340 12.62 10.26 -21.62
C PRO A 340 11.85 8.94 -21.88
N ALA A 341 12.45 8.05 -22.66
CA ALA A 341 11.98 6.69 -22.86
C ALA A 341 13.13 5.71 -22.72
N THR A 342 12.84 4.50 -22.28
CA THR A 342 13.84 3.47 -22.00
C THR A 342 13.68 2.31 -22.96
N LEU A 343 14.79 1.95 -23.61
CA LEU A 343 14.88 0.83 -24.53
C LEU A 343 15.42 -0.39 -23.79
N TYR A 344 14.60 -1.43 -23.70
CA TYR A 344 14.94 -2.74 -23.13
C TYR A 344 15.41 -3.67 -24.24
N LEU A 345 16.62 -4.20 -24.12
CA LEU A 345 17.23 -5.10 -25.09
C LEU A 345 17.08 -6.55 -24.58
N GLY A 346 16.41 -7.38 -25.37
CA GLY A 346 16.20 -8.79 -25.10
C GLY A 346 17.34 -9.68 -25.61
N GLY A 347 17.61 -10.75 -24.85
CA GLY A 347 18.69 -11.71 -25.11
C GLY A 347 20.05 -11.24 -24.58
N ASN A 348 21.04 -12.13 -24.62
CA ASN A 348 22.45 -11.79 -24.37
C ASN A 348 23.18 -11.73 -25.74
N PRO A 349 23.29 -10.56 -26.37
CA PRO A 349 24.19 -10.41 -27.50
C PRO A 349 25.61 -10.36 -26.93
N ASP A 350 26.41 -11.39 -27.19
CA ASP A 350 27.83 -11.46 -26.81
C ASP A 350 28.72 -10.38 -27.51
N THR A 351 28.13 -9.29 -28.03
CA THR A 351 28.77 -8.30 -28.90
C THR A 351 28.12 -6.91 -28.86
N GLU A 352 28.91 -5.89 -29.23
CA GLU A 352 28.53 -4.49 -29.51
C GLU A 352 27.23 -4.33 -30.32
N ILE A 353 26.35 -3.42 -29.89
CA ILE A 353 25.04 -3.15 -30.48
C ILE A 353 25.00 -1.71 -30.99
N ASN A 354 24.51 -1.52 -32.21
CA ASN A 354 24.29 -0.20 -32.81
C ASN A 354 22.79 0.17 -32.78
N ILE A 355 22.46 1.38 -32.31
CA ILE A 355 21.10 1.89 -32.18
C ILE A 355 20.99 3.21 -32.96
N GLU A 356 20.20 3.20 -34.03
CA GLU A 356 19.89 4.40 -34.82
C GLU A 356 18.47 4.88 -34.50
N ILE A 357 18.33 6.18 -34.22
CA ILE A 357 17.02 6.84 -34.05
C ILE A 357 16.81 7.75 -35.25
N ARG A 358 15.69 7.58 -35.95
CA ARG A 358 15.31 8.37 -37.12
C ARG A 358 13.92 8.97 -36.94
N ASP A 359 13.70 10.13 -37.54
CA ASP A 359 12.35 10.73 -37.61
C ASP A 359 11.47 10.06 -38.68
N GLU A 360 10.23 10.52 -38.82
CA GLU A 360 9.27 10.01 -39.79
C GLU A 360 9.69 10.21 -41.26
N PHE A 361 10.63 11.11 -41.52
CA PHE A 361 11.20 11.37 -42.85
C PHE A 361 12.50 10.58 -43.10
N GLY A 362 12.93 9.76 -42.12
CA GLY A 362 14.11 8.91 -42.21
C GLY A 362 15.43 9.63 -41.90
N ARG A 363 15.40 10.90 -41.47
CA ARG A 363 16.58 11.65 -41.05
C ARG A 363 17.12 11.05 -39.75
N LEU A 364 18.43 10.82 -39.70
CA LEU A 364 19.10 10.34 -38.50
C LEU A 364 19.13 11.44 -37.43
N ILE A 365 18.49 11.16 -36.30
CA ILE A 365 18.43 12.02 -35.11
C ILE A 365 19.59 11.69 -34.17
N ARG A 366 19.83 10.40 -33.93
CA ARG A 366 20.89 9.93 -33.04
C ARG A 366 21.39 8.55 -33.47
N ASN A 367 22.68 8.29 -33.25
CA ASN A 367 23.30 6.98 -33.44
C ASN A 367 24.13 6.64 -32.20
N LEU A 368 23.93 5.47 -31.63
CA LEU A 368 24.53 5.04 -30.37
C LEU A 368 25.12 3.65 -30.52
N THR A 369 26.26 3.43 -29.87
CA THR A 369 26.88 2.12 -29.82
C THR A 369 27.05 1.72 -28.36
N VAL A 370 26.50 0.56 -27.99
CA VAL A 370 26.42 0.09 -26.60
C VAL A 370 27.15 -1.24 -26.45
N ASP A 371 28.01 -1.32 -25.44
CA ASP A 371 28.71 -2.54 -25.00
C ASP A 371 28.09 -3.04 -23.68
N GLN A 372 27.84 -4.36 -23.58
CA GLN A 372 27.00 -5.01 -22.55
C GLN A 372 27.58 -4.97 -21.12
N ALA A 373 28.71 -4.31 -20.88
CA ALA A 373 29.13 -3.94 -19.52
C ALA A 373 28.14 -3.00 -18.80
N GLN A 374 27.18 -2.40 -19.52
CA GLN A 374 26.20 -1.44 -18.99
C GLN A 374 24.77 -1.99 -18.79
N GLY A 375 24.52 -3.28 -19.08
CA GLY A 375 23.22 -3.93 -18.86
C GLY A 375 22.23 -3.84 -20.04
N PRO A 376 21.03 -4.46 -19.94
CA PRO A 376 20.08 -4.62 -21.04
C PRO A 376 19.17 -3.40 -21.25
N VAL A 377 19.54 -2.23 -20.74
CA VAL A 377 18.68 -1.06 -20.66
C VAL A 377 19.42 0.15 -21.22
N VAL A 378 18.79 0.87 -22.16
CA VAL A 378 19.36 2.07 -22.78
C VAL A 378 18.36 3.22 -22.67
N ASP A 379 18.74 4.27 -21.95
CA ASP A 379 17.90 5.46 -21.83
C ASP A 379 18.00 6.36 -23.07
N LEU A 380 16.84 6.71 -23.60
CA LEU A 380 16.62 7.56 -24.75
C LEU A 380 16.00 8.87 -24.29
N ASP A 381 16.83 9.89 -24.10
CA ASP A 381 16.35 11.24 -23.92
C ASP A 381 15.95 11.84 -25.28
N LEU A 382 14.65 12.08 -25.43
CA LEU A 382 14.04 12.73 -26.61
C LEU A 382 13.24 13.98 -26.22
N SER A 383 13.42 14.49 -25.00
CA SER A 383 12.72 15.67 -24.47
C SER A 383 12.92 16.93 -25.33
N GLY A 384 14.02 17.02 -26.07
CA GLY A 384 14.32 18.13 -27.00
C GLY A 384 13.82 17.92 -28.43
N GLN A 385 13.13 16.83 -28.75
CA GLN A 385 12.67 16.51 -30.10
C GLN A 385 11.23 16.96 -30.34
N SER A 386 10.88 17.22 -31.62
CA SER A 386 9.51 17.63 -31.96
C SER A 386 8.51 16.49 -31.74
N PRO A 387 7.27 16.76 -31.32
CA PRO A 387 6.24 15.74 -31.25
C PRO A 387 6.05 15.07 -32.61
N GLY A 388 6.05 13.74 -32.64
CA GLY A 388 6.12 12.99 -33.89
C GLY A 388 6.40 11.50 -33.70
N ILE A 389 6.57 10.79 -34.81
CA ILE A 389 6.87 9.37 -34.83
C ILE A 389 8.36 9.19 -35.10
N TYR A 390 9.02 8.46 -34.22
CA TYR A 390 10.43 8.11 -34.34
C TYR A 390 10.58 6.61 -34.54
N PHE A 391 11.56 6.22 -35.36
CA PHE A 391 11.92 4.83 -35.61
C PHE A 391 13.27 4.53 -34.99
N ILE A 392 13.31 3.52 -34.12
CA ILE A 392 14.53 3.09 -33.42
C ILE A 392 14.95 1.76 -34.00
N ARG A 393 16.06 1.77 -34.74
CA ARG A 393 16.65 0.58 -35.33
C ARG A 393 17.78 0.08 -34.45
N VAL A 394 17.65 -1.13 -33.94
CA VAL A 394 18.67 -1.83 -33.15
C VAL A 394 19.31 -2.89 -34.04
N THR A 395 20.63 -2.84 -34.20
CA THR A 395 21.40 -3.75 -35.05
C THR A 395 22.54 -4.38 -34.25
N GLY A 396 22.60 -5.71 -34.20
CA GLY A 396 23.73 -6.41 -33.59
C GLY A 396 24.92 -6.55 -34.52
N ARG A 397 26.08 -6.91 -33.97
CA ARG A 397 27.30 -7.19 -34.73
C ARG A 397 27.14 -8.34 -35.75
N ASP A 398 26.23 -9.27 -35.50
CA ASP A 398 25.87 -10.37 -36.42
C ASP A 398 25.03 -9.89 -37.62
N GLY A 399 24.72 -8.60 -37.70
CA GLY A 399 23.95 -7.98 -38.78
C GLY A 399 22.43 -8.14 -38.64
N ARG A 400 21.94 -8.84 -37.60
CA ARG A 400 20.50 -8.91 -37.34
C ARG A 400 20.00 -7.59 -36.78
N MET A 401 18.79 -7.20 -37.16
CA MET A 401 18.19 -5.95 -36.72
C MET A 401 16.72 -6.09 -36.32
N THR A 402 16.28 -5.24 -35.39
CA THR A 402 14.88 -4.95 -35.10
C THR A 402 14.60 -3.46 -35.21
N THR A 403 13.37 -3.07 -35.48
CA THR A 403 12.96 -1.67 -35.56
C THR A 403 11.70 -1.45 -34.74
N LEU A 404 11.75 -0.45 -33.86
CA LEU A 404 10.66 -0.06 -32.97
C LEU A 404 10.09 1.27 -33.41
N ARG A 405 8.80 1.45 -33.19
CA ARG A 405 8.10 2.73 -33.35
C ARG A 405 7.96 3.38 -31.98
N LEU A 406 8.40 4.62 -31.84
CA LEU A 406 8.19 5.46 -30.67
C LEU A 406 7.34 6.67 -31.03
N ILE A 407 6.36 6.99 -30.19
CA ILE A 407 5.54 8.19 -30.33
C ILE A 407 6.00 9.20 -29.27
N VAL A 408 6.50 10.35 -29.71
CA VAL A 408 6.79 11.49 -28.83
C VAL A 408 5.57 12.41 -28.86
N ALA A 409 4.86 12.49 -27.73
CA ALA A 409 3.74 13.38 -27.51
C ALA A 409 4.22 14.67 -26.82
N ARG A 410 3.43 15.76 -26.86
CA ARG A 410 3.71 16.89 -25.98
C ARG A 410 3.45 16.45 -24.54
N PRO A 411 4.32 16.82 -23.57
CA PRO A 411 4.05 16.59 -22.17
C PRO A 411 2.74 17.24 -21.73
#